data_AF-A0A7C1VU71-F1
#
_entry.id   AF-A0A7C1VU71-F1
#
_cell.length_a   1.000
_cell.length_b   1.000
_cell.length_c   1.000
_cell.angle_alpha   90.00
_cell.angle_beta   90.00
_cell.angle_gamma   90.00
#
_symmetry.space_group_name_H-M   'P 1'
#
loop_
_entity.id
_entity.type
_entity.pdbx_description
1 polymer ?
#
loop_
_entity_poly.entity_id
_entity_poly.type
_entity_poly.pdbx_seq_one_letter_code
_entity_poly.pdbx_strand_id
1 'polypeptide(L)'
;MKKDQKNKAAKFFGTSDDYKRPYEFDQAKTEPGPPKKVGRPKTGKSSNSNYVQVSVYVKKETHNNVKIALITDDKNRDFSQLVEELLSEWLKK
;
A
#
# COMPACT_ATOMS: atom_id res chain seq x y z
N MET A 1 -56.53 11.94 -6.72
CA MET A 1 -55.18 11.91 -7.34
C MET A 1 -54.57 13.30 -7.27
N LYS A 2 -53.50 13.48 -6.49
CA LYS A 2 -52.47 14.52 -6.63
C LYS A 2 -51.33 14.17 -5.67
N LYS A 3 -50.27 13.62 -6.25
CA LYS A 3 -48.93 13.56 -5.64
C LYS A 3 -48.43 14.99 -5.59
N ASP A 4 -47.76 15.40 -4.51
CA ASP A 4 -46.62 16.32 -4.63
C ASP A 4 -45.75 16.20 -3.38
N GLN A 5 -44.59 15.60 -3.63
CA GLN A 5 -43.54 15.25 -2.72
C GLN A 5 -42.63 16.48 -2.62
N LYS A 6 -42.64 17.19 -1.48
CA LYS A 6 -41.68 18.27 -1.23
C LYS A 6 -40.44 17.69 -0.57
N ASN A 7 -39.34 17.70 -1.33
CA ASN A 7 -38.05 17.14 -0.98
C ASN A 7 -37.41 17.84 0.22
N LYS A 8 -36.77 17.03 1.07
CA LYS A 8 -35.96 17.41 2.23
C LYS A 8 -34.80 18.31 1.82
N ALA A 9 -34.76 19.52 2.36
CA ALA A 9 -33.52 20.26 2.51
C ALA A 9 -32.74 19.65 3.69
N ALA A 10 -31.90 18.66 3.42
CA ALA A 10 -30.91 18.19 4.39
C ALA A 10 -29.79 19.22 4.47
N LYS A 11 -29.91 20.16 5.41
CA LYS A 11 -28.80 21.00 5.85
C LYS A 11 -27.86 20.12 6.70
N PHE A 12 -26.87 19.51 6.06
CA PHE A 12 -25.72 18.94 6.76
C PHE A 12 -24.72 20.06 7.04
N PHE A 13 -25.00 20.89 8.04
CA PHE A 13 -23.98 21.63 8.76
C PHE A 13 -23.65 20.81 10.00
N GLY A 14 -22.72 19.87 9.87
CA GLY A 14 -22.10 19.23 11.02
C GLY A 14 -21.26 20.27 11.73
N THR A 15 -21.81 20.89 12.76
CA THR A 15 -21.09 21.74 13.70
C THR A 15 -20.10 20.87 14.46
N SER A 16 -18.84 21.26 14.39
CA SER A 16 -17.71 20.70 15.11
C SER A 16 -17.85 20.97 16.61
N ASP A 17 -18.48 20.08 17.39
CA ASP A 17 -18.40 20.21 18.86
C ASP A 17 -18.58 18.91 19.67
N ASP A 18 -18.35 17.74 19.04
CA ASP A 18 -18.61 16.45 19.67
C ASP A 18 -17.32 15.63 19.93
N TYR A 19 -16.14 16.26 19.84
CA TYR A 19 -14.85 15.58 20.07
C TYR A 19 -14.51 15.48 21.57
N LYS A 20 -15.40 14.90 22.36
CA LYS A 20 -15.07 14.37 23.70
C LYS A 20 -15.26 12.85 23.72
N ARG A 21 -14.26 12.12 23.24
CA ARG A 21 -14.06 10.72 23.65
C ARG A 21 -13.13 10.71 24.86
N PRO A 22 -13.58 10.32 26.07
CA PRO A 22 -12.67 10.16 27.20
C PRO A 22 -11.84 8.89 26.95
N TYR A 23 -10.54 9.07 26.75
CA TYR A 23 -9.57 7.98 26.73
C TYR A 23 -9.15 7.70 28.18
N GLU A 24 -9.97 6.98 28.93
CA GLU A 24 -9.52 6.38 30.18
C GLU A 24 -8.70 5.12 29.85
N PHE A 25 -7.38 5.24 29.96
CA PHE A 25 -6.49 4.09 29.88
C PHE A 25 -6.41 3.43 31.25
N ASP A 26 -7.13 2.33 31.45
CA ASP A 26 -6.88 1.42 32.58
C ASP A 26 -5.47 0.83 32.45
N GLN A 27 -4.55 1.28 33.31
CA GLN A 27 -3.18 0.77 33.37
C GLN A 27 -3.12 -0.56 34.10
N ALA A 28 -3.46 -1.65 33.41
CA ALA A 28 -3.12 -2.99 33.87
C ALA A 28 -1.60 -3.24 33.68
N LYS A 29 -0.87 -3.30 34.80
CA LYS A 29 0.56 -3.67 34.85
C LYS A 29 0.77 -5.05 34.22
N THR A 30 1.56 -5.13 33.16
CA THR A 30 2.08 -6.38 32.59
C THR A 30 3.59 -6.41 32.76
N GLU A 31 4.12 -7.49 33.34
CA GLU A 31 5.56 -7.70 33.50
C GLU A 31 6.23 -7.93 32.12
N PRO A 32 7.45 -7.42 31.89
CA PRO A 32 8.10 -7.53 30.58
C PRO A 32 8.74 -8.91 30.38
N GLY A 33 7.99 -9.83 29.77
CA GLY A 33 8.61 -10.95 29.05
C GLY A 33 9.40 -10.44 27.83
N PRO A 34 10.41 -11.18 27.32
CA PRO A 34 11.19 -10.72 26.17
C PRO A 34 10.26 -10.49 24.97
N PRO A 35 10.33 -9.32 24.31
CA PRO A 35 9.43 -9.01 23.21
C PRO A 35 9.72 -9.98 22.05
N LYS A 36 8.80 -10.91 21.77
CA LYS A 36 8.78 -11.60 20.48
C LYS A 36 8.63 -10.51 19.43
N LYS A 37 9.59 -10.40 18.50
CA LYS A 37 9.52 -9.43 17.39
C LYS A 37 8.32 -9.79 16.52
N VAL A 38 7.17 -9.17 16.80
CA VAL A 38 5.96 -9.27 15.96
C VAL A 38 6.19 -8.36 14.74
N GLY A 39 7.12 -8.75 13.88
CA GLY A 39 7.37 -8.11 12.60
C GLY A 39 6.73 -8.90 11.46
N ARG A 40 6.44 -8.23 10.35
CA ARG A 40 6.03 -8.87 9.10
C ARG A 40 7.01 -10.03 8.78
N PRO A 41 6.51 -11.23 8.42
CA PRO A 41 7.38 -12.36 8.13
C PRO A 41 8.42 -11.99 7.06
N LYS A 42 9.67 -12.43 7.26
CA LYS A 42 10.83 -12.21 6.38
C LYS A 42 10.75 -13.05 5.10
N THR A 43 9.61 -13.02 4.41
CA THR A 43 9.33 -13.88 3.25
C THR A 43 9.41 -13.10 1.92
N GLY A 44 9.83 -11.84 1.95
CA GLY A 44 9.92 -10.98 0.76
C GLY A 44 11.29 -11.01 0.07
N LYS A 45 11.35 -10.48 -1.15
CA LYS A 45 12.58 -10.30 -1.95
C LYS A 45 13.69 -9.58 -1.17
N SER A 46 13.34 -8.62 -0.32
CA SER A 46 14.30 -7.89 0.53
C SER A 46 14.94 -8.72 1.64
N SER A 47 14.37 -9.88 1.98
CA SER A 47 14.91 -10.79 3.01
C SER A 47 15.70 -11.95 2.41
N ASN A 48 15.72 -12.10 1.08
CA ASN A 48 16.40 -13.18 0.37
C ASN A 48 17.79 -12.71 -0.09
N SER A 49 18.84 -13.45 0.28
CA SER A 49 20.24 -13.13 -0.03
C SER A 49 20.59 -13.17 -1.53
N ASN A 50 19.76 -13.80 -2.35
CA ASN A 50 19.98 -13.89 -3.80
C ASN A 50 19.56 -12.61 -4.54
N TYR A 51 18.92 -11.66 -3.86
CA TYR A 51 18.47 -10.40 -4.45
C TYR A 51 19.25 -9.23 -3.86
N VAL A 52 19.69 -8.32 -4.73
CA VAL A 52 20.25 -7.02 -4.33
C VAL A 52 19.26 -5.93 -4.69
N GLN A 53 18.89 -5.08 -3.73
CA GLN A 53 18.04 -3.93 -4.00
C GLN A 53 18.86 -2.84 -4.71
N VAL A 54 18.37 -2.39 -5.87
CA VAL A 54 18.99 -1.34 -6.68
C VAL A 54 18.01 -0.17 -6.84
N SER A 55 18.53 1.06 -6.85
CA SER A 55 17.77 2.29 -7.13
C SER A 55 18.42 3.02 -8.30
N VAL A 56 17.66 3.25 -9.37
CA VAL A 56 18.14 3.92 -10.60
C VAL A 56 17.16 4.99 -11.03
N TYR A 57 17.66 6.00 -11.74
CA TYR A 57 16.82 6.99 -12.39
C TYR A 57 16.38 6.52 -13.77
N VAL A 58 15.08 6.58 -14.01
CA VAL A 58 14.45 6.36 -15.32
C VAL A 58 13.52 7.53 -15.61
N LYS A 59 13.24 7.77 -16.90
CA LYS A 59 12.26 8.81 -17.27
C LYS A 59 10.90 8.48 -16.65
N LYS A 60 10.23 9.49 -16.08
CA LYS A 60 8.92 9.36 -15.42
C LYS A 60 7.88 8.70 -16.34
N GLU A 61 7.85 9.14 -17.59
CA GLU A 61 6.94 8.61 -18.61
C GLU A 61 7.18 7.11 -18.85
N THR A 62 8.44 6.71 -19.02
CA THR A 62 8.81 5.29 -19.18
C THR A 62 8.37 4.46 -18.00
N HIS A 63 8.66 4.90 -16.77
CA HIS A 63 8.25 4.18 -15.56
C HIS A 63 6.72 4.00 -15.49
N ASN A 64 5.96 5.04 -15.79
CA ASN A 64 4.50 4.99 -15.74
C ASN A 64 3.92 4.06 -16.80
N ASN A 65 4.41 4.18 -18.04
CA ASN A 65 3.95 3.34 -19.16
C ASN A 65 4.28 1.86 -18.91
N VAL A 66 5.46 1.55 -18.36
CA VAL A 66 5.82 0.18 -17.98
C VAL A 66 4.90 -0.36 -16.89
N LYS A 67 4.57 0.43 -15.86
CA LYS A 67 3.62 0.00 -14.82
C LYS A 67 2.24 -0.30 -15.38
N ILE A 68 1.74 0.54 -16.28
CA ILE A 68 0.46 0.31 -16.96
C ILE A 68 0.54 -1.00 -17.76
N ALA A 69 1.57 -1.16 -18.57
CA ALA A 69 1.78 -2.35 -19.39
C ALA A 69 1.84 -3.63 -18.53
N LEU A 70 2.52 -3.62 -17.38
CA LEU A 70 2.60 -4.77 -16.48
C LEU A 70 1.26 -5.14 -15.83
N ILE A 71 0.38 -4.17 -15.59
CA ILE A 71 -0.97 -4.43 -15.06
C ILE A 71 -1.86 -5.02 -16.14
N THR A 72 -1.70 -4.56 -17.39
CA THR A 72 -2.48 -5.05 -18.54
C THR A 72 -1.98 -6.40 -19.07
N ASP A 73 -0.71 -6.74 -18.81
CA ASP A 73 -0.11 -8.00 -19.22
C ASP A 73 -0.50 -9.13 -18.23
N ASP A 74 -1.34 -10.07 -18.69
CA ASP A 74 -1.90 -11.18 -17.88
C ASP A 74 -0.84 -12.19 -17.34
N LYS A 75 0.45 -11.89 -17.53
CA LYS A 75 1.57 -12.73 -17.11
C LYS A 75 1.89 -12.66 -15.62
N ASN A 76 1.15 -11.86 -14.84
CA ASN A 76 1.31 -11.69 -13.39
C ASN A 76 2.77 -11.44 -12.97
N ARG A 77 3.49 -10.67 -13.79
CA ARG A 77 4.90 -10.32 -13.57
C ARG A 77 5.02 -8.96 -12.91
N ASP A 78 5.99 -8.83 -12.02
CA ASP A 78 6.31 -7.54 -11.41
C ASP A 78 7.48 -6.84 -12.09
N PHE A 79 7.65 -5.56 -11.76
CA PHE A 79 8.69 -4.71 -12.34
C PHE A 79 10.11 -5.26 -12.11
N SER A 80 10.37 -5.89 -10.97
CA SER A 80 11.71 -6.43 -10.69
C SER A 80 12.02 -7.65 -11.55
N GLN A 81 11.02 -8.48 -11.86
CA GLN A 81 11.18 -9.61 -12.79
C GLN A 81 11.48 -9.12 -14.21
N LEU A 82 10.75 -8.09 -14.68
CA LEU A 82 11.01 -7.48 -15.98
C LEU A 82 12.44 -6.93 -16.08
N VAL A 83 12.91 -6.22 -15.05
CA VAL A 83 14.27 -5.67 -15.04
C VAL A 83 15.31 -6.80 -15.03
N GLU A 84 15.10 -7.84 -14.23
CA GLU A 84 15.99 -9.01 -14.18
C GLU A 84 16.10 -9.70 -15.55
N GLU A 85 14.97 -9.94 -16.23
CA GLU A 85 14.94 -10.53 -17.57
C GLU A 85 15.77 -9.71 -18.57
N LEU A 86 15.54 -8.38 -18.62
CA LEU A 86 16.25 -7.48 -19.52
C LEU A 86 17.77 -7.43 -19.25
N LEU A 87 18.17 -7.38 -17.97
CA LEU A 87 19.58 -7.37 -17.59
C LEU A 87 20.26 -8.71 -17.86
N SER A 88 19.59 -9.82 -17.54
CA SER A 88 20.05 -11.17 -17.84
C SER A 88 20.20 -11.39 -19.34
N GLU A 89 19.26 -10.90 -20.15
CA GLU A 89 19.36 -10.95 -21.61
C GLU A 89 20.55 -10.12 -22.13
N TRP A 90 20.74 -8.91 -21.59
CA TRP A 90 21.86 -8.05 -21.97
C TRP A 90 23.24 -8.66 -21.64
N LEU A 91 23.34 -9.50 -20.60
CA LEU A 91 24.58 -10.18 -20.23
C LEU A 91 24.93 -11.38 -21.13
N LYS A 92 23.97 -11.95 -21.86
CA LYS A 92 24.16 -13.13 -22.74
C LYS A 92 24.84 -12.79 -24.08
N LYS A 93 25.74 -11.82 -24.10
CA LYS A 93 26.50 -11.44 -25.30
C LYS A 93 27.20 -12.62 -25.96
#